data_AF-A0A834AJX6-F1
#
_entry.id   AF-A0A834AJX6-F1
#
_cell.length_a   1.000
_cell.length_b   1.000
_cell.length_c   1.000
_cell.angle_alpha   90.00
_cell.angle_beta   90.00
_cell.angle_gamma   90.00
#
_symmetry.space_group_name_H-M   'P 1'
#
loop_
_entity.id
_entity.type
_entity.pdbx_description
1 polymer ?
#
loop_
_entity_poly.entity_id
_entity_poly.type
_entity_poly.pdbx_seq_one_letter_code
_entity_poly.pdbx_strand_id
1 'polypeptide(L)'
;MSHVLQILEKHESQPYEIALVHWENEELNYIKTEGQSKLHHGEIRLNSELDLDDAILEKFAFSNALCLSVKLAIWEASLDKFVESIQSIPEALKAGRKVKLSHEEVMQKMGELFALRHRINLSSDFLITPDFYWDRENLEQLYDKTCQFLSIARRVKVMNEKLQHCMELTDIMRNHLAEKRALRLEWMIVILITIEVMFELARVFF
;
A
#
# COMPACT_ATOMS: atom_id res chain seq x y z
N MET A 1 0.01 -27.23 -7.63
CA MET A 1 -1.01 -26.43 -6.92
C MET A 1 -1.66 -27.34 -5.89
N SER A 2 -1.63 -26.99 -4.60
CA SER A 2 -2.28 -27.80 -3.57
C SER A 2 -3.77 -27.95 -3.91
N HIS A 3 -4.32 -29.15 -3.78
CA HIS A 3 -5.73 -29.44 -4.03
C HIS A 3 -6.68 -28.48 -3.29
N VAL A 4 -6.24 -27.96 -2.15
CA VAL A 4 -6.94 -26.96 -1.34
C VAL A 4 -7.14 -25.63 -2.08
N LEU A 5 -6.11 -25.12 -2.79
CA LEU A 5 -6.22 -23.85 -3.52
C LEU A 5 -7.27 -23.93 -4.64
N GLN A 6 -7.34 -25.06 -5.36
CA GLN A 6 -8.34 -25.28 -6.41
C GLN A 6 -9.79 -25.32 -5.87
N ILE A 7 -9.96 -25.72 -4.61
CA ILE A 7 -11.27 -25.71 -3.96
C ILE A 7 -11.63 -24.26 -3.57
N LEU A 8 -10.68 -23.51 -3.02
CA LEU A 8 -10.89 -22.13 -2.58
C LEU A 8 -11.11 -21.16 -3.74
N GLU A 9 -10.46 -21.37 -4.88
CA GLU A 9 -10.57 -20.53 -6.08
C GLU A 9 -12.03 -20.33 -6.54
N LYS A 10 -12.89 -21.33 -6.33
CA LYS A 10 -14.33 -21.27 -6.68
C LYS A 10 -15.14 -20.30 -5.81
N HIS A 11 -14.58 -19.90 -4.68
CA HIS A 11 -15.20 -19.03 -3.68
C HIS A 11 -14.52 -17.66 -3.59
N GLU A 12 -13.49 -17.41 -4.40
CA GLU A 12 -12.78 -16.14 -4.40
C GLU A 12 -13.64 -15.03 -5.00
N SER A 13 -13.67 -13.90 -4.28
CA SER A 13 -14.25 -12.65 -4.78
C SER A 13 -13.12 -11.68 -5.03
N GLN A 14 -13.01 -11.18 -6.27
CA GLN A 14 -11.91 -10.32 -6.72
C GLN A 14 -10.52 -10.99 -6.52
N PRO A 15 -10.24 -12.07 -7.26
CA PRO A 15 -8.99 -12.82 -7.13
C PRO A 15 -7.78 -11.95 -7.51
N TYR A 16 -6.67 -12.16 -6.82
CA TYR A 16 -5.39 -11.56 -7.17
C TYR A 16 -4.75 -12.29 -8.36
N GLU A 17 -3.81 -11.63 -9.03
CA GLU A 17 -3.10 -12.23 -10.16
C GLU A 17 -2.31 -13.48 -9.69
N ILE A 18 -2.47 -14.61 -10.39
CA ILE A 18 -1.90 -15.91 -10.00
C ILE A 18 -0.38 -15.83 -9.82
N ALA A 19 0.31 -15.07 -10.69
CA ALA A 19 1.75 -14.86 -10.58
C ALA A 19 2.13 -14.15 -9.26
N LEU A 20 1.35 -13.16 -8.84
CA LEU A 20 1.55 -12.44 -7.58
C LEU A 20 1.31 -13.36 -6.37
N VAL A 21 0.28 -14.20 -6.42
CA VAL A 21 -0.03 -15.17 -5.35
C VAL A 21 1.10 -16.19 -5.19
N HIS A 22 1.72 -16.64 -6.28
CA HIS A 22 2.87 -17.54 -6.22
C HIS A 22 4.15 -16.86 -5.75
N TRP A 23 4.32 -15.58 -6.08
CA TRP A 23 5.49 -14.80 -5.69
C TRP A 23 5.46 -14.44 -4.20
N GLU A 24 4.32 -13.98 -3.70
CA GLU A 24 4.13 -13.57 -2.30
C GLU A 24 3.65 -14.76 -1.43
N ASN A 25 4.35 -15.89 -1.53
CA ASN A 25 4.04 -17.10 -0.77
C ASN A 25 4.80 -17.11 0.58
N GLU A 26 4.11 -17.48 1.66
CA GLU A 26 4.67 -17.58 3.01
C GLU A 26 4.45 -19.00 3.56
N GLU A 27 5.53 -19.64 4.01
CA GLU A 27 5.49 -21.00 4.57
C GLU A 27 6.17 -21.06 5.95
N LEU A 28 5.54 -21.80 6.88
CA LEU A 28 6.10 -22.09 8.19
C LEU A 28 6.00 -23.58 8.49
N ASN A 29 7.08 -24.14 9.02
CA ASN A 29 7.10 -25.52 9.48
C ASN A 29 6.35 -25.66 10.81
N TYR A 30 5.70 -26.80 11.01
CA TYR A 30 5.06 -27.12 12.27
C TYR A 30 5.36 -28.55 12.75
N ILE A 31 5.40 -28.72 14.07
CA ILE A 31 5.49 -30.02 14.74
C ILE A 31 4.45 -30.11 15.86
N LYS A 32 4.09 -31.33 16.25
CA LYS A 32 3.26 -31.58 17.43
C LYS A 32 4.14 -31.98 18.60
N THR A 33 3.93 -31.35 19.75
CA THR A 33 4.71 -31.59 20.97
C THR A 33 3.79 -31.64 22.19
N GLU A 34 4.23 -32.34 23.23
CA GLU A 34 3.61 -32.25 24.56
C GLU A 34 3.87 -30.86 25.17
N GLY A 35 2.90 -30.34 25.93
CA GLY A 35 2.96 -29.01 26.54
C GLY A 35 2.45 -27.86 25.67
N GLN A 36 2.69 -26.61 26.09
CA GLN A 36 2.08 -25.42 25.49
C GLN A 36 2.53 -25.15 24.05
N SER A 37 1.56 -24.76 23.21
CA SER A 37 1.84 -24.27 21.86
C SER A 37 2.68 -23.00 21.88
N LYS A 38 3.58 -22.87 20.91
CA LYS A 38 4.43 -21.69 20.75
C LYS A 38 5.12 -21.64 19.40
N LEU A 39 5.47 -20.44 18.96
CA LEU A 39 6.43 -20.24 17.88
C LEU A 39 7.85 -20.19 18.45
N HIS A 40 8.74 -21.05 17.97
CA HIS A 40 10.12 -21.09 18.43
C HIS A 40 11.07 -21.27 17.25
N HIS A 41 11.92 -20.26 16.99
CA HIS A 41 12.92 -20.29 15.90
C HIS A 41 12.33 -20.57 14.50
N GLY A 42 11.14 -20.03 14.21
CA GLY A 42 10.48 -20.22 12.90
C GLY A 42 9.78 -21.57 12.74
N GLU A 43 9.65 -22.34 13.82
CA GLU A 43 8.87 -23.58 13.87
C GLU A 43 7.68 -23.41 14.82
N ILE A 44 6.49 -23.70 14.30
CA ILE A 44 5.25 -23.73 15.08
C ILE A 44 5.20 -25.05 15.85
N ARG A 45 5.16 -24.99 17.17
CA ARG A 45 4.94 -26.16 18.03
C ARG A 45 3.50 -26.15 18.48
N LEU A 46 2.75 -27.17 18.12
CA LEU A 46 1.35 -27.35 18.48
C LEU A 46 1.20 -28.38 19.60
N ASN A 47 0.44 -28.05 20.63
CA ASN A 47 0.12 -28.95 21.72
C ASN A 47 -0.70 -30.13 21.20
N SER A 48 -0.21 -31.36 21.43
CA SER A 48 -0.90 -32.59 21.04
C SER A 48 -1.99 -33.05 22.02
N GLU A 49 -2.03 -32.49 23.22
CA GLU A 49 -2.90 -32.92 24.33
C GLU A 49 -4.18 -32.10 24.44
N LEU A 50 -4.33 -31.06 23.63
CA LEU A 50 -5.54 -30.23 23.61
C LEU A 50 -6.75 -31.00 23.09
N ASP A 51 -7.92 -30.58 23.54
CA ASP A 51 -9.15 -30.97 22.90
C ASP A 51 -9.24 -30.42 21.46
N LEU A 52 -10.22 -30.90 20.72
CA LEU A 52 -10.34 -30.54 19.30
C LEU A 52 -10.56 -29.04 19.11
N ASP A 53 -11.35 -28.42 19.98
CA ASP A 53 -11.76 -27.02 19.85
C ASP A 53 -10.59 -26.08 20.16
N ASP A 54 -9.85 -26.29 21.25
CA ASP A 54 -8.67 -25.49 21.59
C ASP A 54 -7.57 -25.67 20.54
N ALA A 55 -7.36 -26.90 20.04
CA ALA A 55 -6.40 -27.16 18.99
C ALA A 55 -6.74 -26.44 17.67
N ILE A 56 -8.02 -26.25 17.37
CA ILE A 56 -8.46 -25.46 16.20
C ILE A 56 -8.20 -23.97 16.45
N LEU A 57 -8.51 -23.47 17.64
CA LEU A 57 -8.32 -22.06 18.01
C LEU A 57 -6.85 -21.63 17.98
N GLU A 58 -5.94 -22.47 18.46
CA GLU A 58 -4.50 -22.19 18.39
C GLU A 58 -3.99 -22.20 16.94
N LYS A 59 -4.41 -23.17 16.12
CA LYS A 59 -4.10 -23.19 14.67
C LYS A 59 -4.65 -21.96 13.97
N PHE A 60 -5.83 -21.49 14.37
CA PHE A 60 -6.42 -20.27 13.86
C PHE A 60 -5.56 -19.05 14.20
N ALA A 61 -5.04 -18.93 15.42
CA ALA A 61 -4.14 -17.83 15.80
C ALA A 61 -2.90 -17.74 14.89
N PHE A 62 -2.23 -18.86 14.65
CA PHE A 62 -1.08 -18.91 13.72
C PHE A 62 -1.48 -18.60 12.27
N SER A 63 -2.56 -19.22 11.79
CA SER A 63 -3.06 -19.02 10.42
C SER A 63 -3.49 -17.58 10.17
N ASN A 64 -4.06 -16.91 11.18
CA ASN A 64 -4.50 -15.53 11.08
C ASN A 64 -3.31 -14.58 10.92
N ALA A 65 -2.25 -14.75 11.72
CA ALA A 65 -1.02 -13.96 11.58
C ALA A 65 -0.33 -14.19 10.21
N LEU A 66 -0.31 -15.43 9.72
CA LEU A 66 0.19 -15.76 8.38
C LEU A 66 -0.63 -15.09 7.26
N CYS A 67 -1.97 -15.16 7.36
CA CYS A 67 -2.87 -14.49 6.42
C CYS A 67 -2.59 -12.99 6.35
N LEU A 68 -2.35 -12.36 7.51
CA LEU A 68 -2.00 -10.94 7.58
C LEU A 68 -0.67 -10.64 6.86
N SER A 69 0.34 -11.50 7.01
CA SER A 69 1.63 -11.36 6.31
C SER A 69 1.48 -11.36 4.79
N VAL A 70 0.72 -12.33 4.26
CA VAL A 70 0.47 -12.46 2.82
C VAL A 70 -0.34 -11.27 2.30
N LYS A 71 -1.36 -10.85 3.03
CA LYS A 71 -2.17 -9.68 2.66
C LYS A 71 -1.34 -8.40 2.61
N LEU A 72 -0.45 -8.22 3.59
CA LEU A 72 0.48 -7.09 3.61
C LEU A 72 1.44 -7.13 2.42
N ALA A 73 1.96 -8.30 2.07
CA ALA A 73 2.85 -8.51 0.93
C ALA A 73 2.21 -8.08 -0.40
N ILE A 74 0.93 -8.40 -0.59
CA ILE A 74 0.16 -7.97 -1.78
C ILE A 74 0.05 -6.44 -1.86
N TRP A 75 -0.12 -5.75 -0.72
CA TRP A 75 -0.16 -4.29 -0.69
C TRP A 75 1.21 -3.66 -0.92
N GLU A 76 2.27 -4.25 -0.36
CA GLU A 76 3.65 -3.86 -0.61
C GLU A 76 3.95 -3.92 -2.10
N ALA A 77 3.62 -5.04 -2.77
CA ALA A 77 3.78 -5.19 -4.21
C ALA A 77 2.94 -4.17 -5.03
N SER A 78 1.69 -3.91 -4.58
CA SER A 78 0.83 -2.91 -5.23
C SER A 78 1.40 -1.50 -5.13
N LEU A 79 1.99 -1.15 -3.98
CA LEU A 79 2.65 0.13 -3.75
C LEU A 79 3.96 0.24 -4.54
N ASP A 80 4.77 -0.80 -4.56
CA ASP A 80 6.03 -0.82 -5.32
C ASP A 80 5.76 -0.65 -6.82
N LYS A 81 4.71 -1.30 -7.37
CA LYS A 81 4.26 -1.06 -8.75
C LYS A 81 3.85 0.39 -9.01
N PHE A 82 3.20 1.04 -8.03
CA PHE A 82 2.86 2.46 -8.15
C PHE A 82 4.12 3.33 -8.13
N VAL A 83 5.07 3.06 -7.23
CA VAL A 83 6.36 3.75 -7.12
C VAL A 83 7.13 3.68 -8.44
N GLU A 84 7.24 2.49 -9.04
CA GLU A 84 7.86 2.30 -10.36
C GLU A 84 7.21 3.19 -11.43
N SER A 85 5.88 3.31 -11.40
CA SER A 85 5.13 4.10 -12.39
C SER A 85 5.41 5.62 -12.31
N ILE A 86 5.91 6.11 -11.16
CA ILE A 86 6.24 7.53 -10.94
C ILE A 86 7.75 7.81 -10.83
N GLN A 87 8.59 6.78 -10.81
CA GLN A 87 10.04 6.91 -10.57
C GLN A 87 10.75 7.83 -11.56
N SER A 88 10.32 7.83 -12.83
CA SER A 88 10.90 8.67 -13.88
C SER A 88 10.74 10.18 -13.62
N ILE A 89 9.83 10.58 -12.74
CA ILE A 89 9.47 11.98 -12.50
C ILE A 89 10.53 12.70 -11.66
N PRO A 90 10.90 12.22 -10.45
CA PRO A 90 12.05 12.74 -9.71
C PRO A 90 13.33 12.78 -10.56
N GLU A 91 13.58 11.74 -11.36
CA GLU A 91 14.76 11.66 -12.23
C GLU A 91 14.75 12.74 -13.32
N ALA A 92 13.60 13.02 -13.93
CA ALA A 92 13.45 14.10 -14.89
C ALA A 92 13.67 15.47 -14.24
N LEU A 93 13.09 15.69 -13.05
CA LEU A 93 13.25 16.93 -12.27
C LEU A 93 14.71 17.18 -11.87
N LYS A 94 15.41 16.15 -11.37
CA LYS A 94 16.84 16.21 -11.04
C LYS A 94 17.70 16.59 -12.24
N ALA A 95 17.36 16.11 -13.43
CA ALA A 95 18.05 16.43 -14.67
C ALA A 95 17.67 17.80 -15.27
N GLY A 96 16.81 18.58 -14.60
CA GLY A 96 16.30 19.85 -15.14
C GLY A 96 15.42 19.69 -16.39
N ARG A 97 14.99 18.45 -16.70
CA ARG A 97 14.16 18.16 -17.86
C ARG A 97 12.71 18.49 -17.53
N LYS A 98 11.99 19.02 -18.52
CA LYS A 98 10.54 19.22 -18.39
C LYS A 98 9.86 17.86 -18.22
N VAL A 99 9.16 17.69 -17.10
CA VAL A 99 8.26 16.54 -16.89
C VAL A 99 7.16 16.62 -17.95
N LYS A 100 7.08 15.60 -18.81
CA LYS A 100 6.09 15.48 -19.90
C LYS A 100 4.84 14.76 -19.39
N LEU A 101 4.24 15.26 -18.32
CA LEU A 101 2.95 14.78 -17.84
C LEU A 101 1.91 15.88 -18.04
N SER A 102 0.80 15.51 -18.66
CA SER A 102 -0.40 16.31 -18.73
C SER A 102 -1.03 16.42 -17.34
N HIS A 103 -1.89 17.43 -17.17
CA HIS A 103 -2.66 17.57 -15.94
C HIS A 103 -3.57 16.36 -15.69
N GLU A 104 -4.11 15.76 -16.75
CA GLU A 104 -4.97 14.58 -16.65
C GLU A 104 -4.21 13.37 -16.11
N GLU A 105 -3.02 13.09 -16.64
CA GLU A 105 -2.16 12.00 -16.17
C GLU A 105 -1.78 12.16 -14.69
N VAL A 106 -1.47 13.40 -14.25
CA VAL A 106 -1.18 13.66 -12.82
C VAL A 106 -2.41 13.43 -11.94
N MET A 107 -3.60 13.83 -12.38
CA MET A 107 -4.84 13.56 -11.64
C MET A 107 -5.16 12.06 -11.59
N GLN A 108 -4.91 11.32 -12.67
CA GLN A 108 -5.06 9.86 -12.68
C GLN A 108 -4.11 9.20 -11.67
N LYS A 109 -2.82 9.56 -11.68
CA LYS A 109 -1.85 9.05 -10.69
C LYS A 109 -2.20 9.40 -9.25
N MET A 110 -2.71 10.61 -9.02
CA MET A 110 -3.22 11.02 -7.72
C MET A 110 -4.42 10.15 -7.30
N GLY A 111 -5.37 9.91 -8.20
CA GLY A 111 -6.51 9.03 -7.95
C GLY A 111 -6.11 7.59 -7.66
N GLU A 112 -5.17 7.01 -8.43
CA GLU A 112 -4.59 5.68 -8.19
C GLU A 112 -3.99 5.59 -6.78
N LEU A 113 -3.18 6.57 -6.38
CA LEU A 113 -2.56 6.62 -5.06
C LEU A 113 -3.59 6.75 -3.93
N PHE A 114 -4.61 7.60 -4.10
CA PHE A 114 -5.69 7.74 -3.13
C PHE A 114 -6.50 6.45 -3.00
N ALA A 115 -6.81 5.78 -4.10
CA ALA A 115 -7.50 4.49 -4.08
C ALA A 115 -6.67 3.42 -3.36
N LEU A 116 -5.36 3.38 -3.62
CA LEU A 116 -4.44 2.47 -2.93
C LEU A 116 -4.39 2.76 -1.43
N ARG A 117 -4.19 4.03 -1.03
CA ARG A 117 -4.21 4.45 0.37
C ARG A 117 -5.53 4.11 1.06
N HIS A 118 -6.65 4.34 0.38
CA HIS A 118 -7.97 4.06 0.92
C HIS A 118 -8.16 2.56 1.18
N ARG A 119 -7.76 1.71 0.22
CA ARG A 119 -7.79 0.24 0.37
C ARG A 119 -6.93 -0.22 1.54
N ILE A 120 -5.69 0.27 1.65
CA ILE A 120 -4.78 -0.06 2.75
C ILE A 120 -5.36 0.40 4.09
N ASN A 121 -5.86 1.62 4.19
CA ASN A 121 -6.39 2.15 5.45
C ASN A 121 -7.67 1.47 5.91
N LEU A 122 -8.62 1.17 5.01
CA LEU A 122 -9.85 0.43 5.36
C LEU A 122 -9.60 -0.97 5.91
N SER A 123 -8.44 -1.52 5.59
CA SER A 123 -8.04 -2.86 5.99
C SER A 123 -6.91 -2.84 7.02
N SER A 124 -6.49 -1.65 7.44
CA SER A 124 -5.56 -1.41 8.55
C SER A 124 -6.19 -1.72 9.90
N ASP A 125 -7.51 -1.76 10.01
CA ASP A 125 -8.20 -2.19 11.24
C ASP A 125 -7.83 -3.65 11.62
N PHE A 126 -7.31 -4.44 10.67
CA PHE A 126 -6.76 -5.78 10.92
C PHE A 126 -5.32 -5.79 11.46
N LEU A 127 -4.63 -4.63 11.54
CA LEU A 127 -3.24 -4.52 11.99
C LEU A 127 -3.11 -4.28 13.49
N ILE A 128 -4.22 -4.02 14.17
CA ILE A 128 -4.33 -4.07 15.62
C ILE A 128 -4.76 -5.50 15.97
N THR A 129 -4.32 -6.01 17.13
CA THR A 129 -4.75 -7.30 17.65
C THR A 129 -6.28 -7.39 17.56
N PRO A 130 -6.83 -8.35 16.78
CA PRO A 130 -8.26 -8.45 16.57
C PRO A 130 -9.04 -8.64 17.88
N ASP A 131 -10.23 -8.03 17.97
CA ASP A 131 -11.15 -8.12 19.12
C ASP A 131 -11.45 -9.56 19.55
N PHE A 132 -11.37 -10.50 18.61
CA PHE A 132 -11.50 -11.93 18.87
C PHE A 132 -10.58 -12.44 19.99
N TYR A 133 -9.41 -11.81 20.18
CA TYR A 133 -8.41 -12.20 21.16
C TYR A 133 -8.56 -11.51 22.52
N TRP A 134 -9.45 -10.50 22.67
CA TRP A 134 -9.49 -9.64 23.87
C TRP A 134 -9.66 -10.40 25.19
N ASP A 135 -10.46 -11.47 25.17
CA ASP A 135 -10.72 -12.31 26.34
C ASP A 135 -9.90 -13.62 26.33
N ARG A 136 -8.94 -13.75 25.42
CA ARG A 136 -8.23 -15.00 25.09
C ARG A 136 -6.72 -14.79 25.08
N GLU A 137 -6.16 -14.50 26.25
CA GLU A 137 -4.74 -14.15 26.43
C GLU A 137 -3.77 -15.19 25.83
N ASN A 138 -4.09 -16.49 25.93
CA ASN A 138 -3.26 -17.55 25.34
C ASN A 138 -3.19 -17.44 23.81
N LEU A 139 -4.31 -17.19 23.15
CA LEU A 139 -4.37 -17.07 21.69
C LEU A 139 -3.76 -15.74 21.22
N GLU A 140 -3.96 -14.66 21.98
CA GLU A 140 -3.34 -13.37 21.75
C GLU A 140 -1.81 -13.51 21.72
N GLN A 141 -1.23 -14.18 22.71
CA GLN A 141 0.21 -14.41 22.78
C GLN A 141 0.74 -15.18 21.56
N LEU A 142 0.02 -16.19 21.08
CA LEU A 142 0.42 -16.94 19.87
C LEU A 142 0.36 -16.07 18.62
N TYR A 143 -0.72 -15.30 18.47
CA TYR A 143 -0.91 -14.37 17.36
C TYR A 143 0.19 -13.30 17.35
N ASP A 144 0.39 -12.60 18.46
CA ASP A 144 1.36 -11.50 18.59
C ASP A 144 2.80 -11.97 18.38
N LYS A 145 3.17 -13.14 18.93
CA LYS A 145 4.50 -13.73 18.70
C LYS A 145 4.73 -14.07 17.24
N THR A 146 3.69 -14.51 16.54
CA THR A 146 3.76 -14.82 15.12
C THR A 146 3.85 -13.55 14.28
N CYS A 147 3.05 -12.53 14.58
CA CYS A 147 3.14 -11.20 13.97
C CYS A 147 4.52 -10.55 14.19
N GLN A 148 5.09 -10.72 15.38
CA GLN A 148 6.44 -10.26 15.70
C GLN A 148 7.50 -10.97 14.87
N PHE A 149 7.41 -12.31 14.74
CA PHE A 149 8.32 -13.10 13.92
C PHE A 149 8.28 -12.69 12.45
N LEU A 150 7.06 -12.49 11.91
CA LEU A 150 6.83 -12.05 10.53
C LEU A 150 7.11 -10.55 10.32
N SER A 151 7.56 -9.84 11.36
CA SER A 151 7.93 -8.42 11.32
C SER A 151 6.80 -7.50 10.81
N ILE A 152 5.54 -7.86 11.05
CA ILE A 152 4.35 -7.18 10.50
C ILE A 152 4.38 -5.68 10.82
N ALA A 153 4.55 -5.31 12.10
CA ALA A 153 4.55 -3.90 12.51
C ALA A 153 5.65 -3.06 11.82
N ARG A 154 6.83 -3.63 11.62
CA ARG A 154 7.94 -2.95 10.91
C ARG A 154 7.59 -2.76 9.44
N ARG A 155 7.09 -3.81 8.79
CA ARG A 155 6.71 -3.80 7.37
C ARG A 155 5.61 -2.77 7.09
N VAL A 156 4.56 -2.75 7.92
CA VAL A 156 3.51 -1.73 7.89
C VAL A 156 4.09 -0.31 8.00
N LYS A 157 5.04 -0.09 8.92
CA LYS A 157 5.67 1.22 9.08
C LYS A 157 6.40 1.66 7.80
N VAL A 158 7.21 0.76 7.22
CA VAL A 158 7.94 1.05 5.97
C VAL A 158 6.98 1.32 4.81
N MET A 159 5.90 0.54 4.68
CA MET A 159 4.88 0.75 3.67
C MET A 159 4.20 2.12 3.82
N ASN A 160 3.85 2.52 5.06
CA ASN A 160 3.26 3.83 5.33
C ASN A 160 4.23 4.99 5.01
N GLU A 161 5.53 4.84 5.30
CA GLU A 161 6.54 5.83 4.92
C GLU A 161 6.67 5.95 3.40
N LYS A 162 6.73 4.83 2.67
CA LYS A 162 6.72 4.81 1.19
C LYS A 162 5.47 5.51 0.63
N LEU A 163 4.30 5.20 1.18
CA LEU A 163 3.03 5.80 0.76
C LEU A 163 3.03 7.31 0.98
N GLN A 164 3.55 7.77 2.11
CA GLN A 164 3.71 9.19 2.42
C GLN A 164 4.61 9.91 1.42
N HIS A 165 5.78 9.33 1.09
CA HIS A 165 6.67 9.90 0.08
C HIS A 165 6.00 10.00 -1.30
N CYS A 166 5.23 8.98 -1.71
CA CYS A 166 4.46 9.03 -2.96
C CYS A 166 3.45 10.19 -2.98
N MET A 167 2.79 10.45 -1.85
CA MET A 167 1.82 11.55 -1.74
C MET A 167 2.50 12.90 -1.85
N GLU A 168 3.63 13.09 -1.18
CA GLU A 168 4.43 14.31 -1.24
C GLU A 168 4.90 14.59 -2.66
N LEU A 169 5.42 13.57 -3.35
CA LEU A 169 5.84 13.69 -4.75
C LEU A 169 4.67 14.07 -5.67
N THR A 170 3.51 13.44 -5.48
CA THR A 170 2.32 13.73 -6.28
C THR A 170 1.80 15.16 -6.03
N ASP A 171 1.89 15.67 -4.80
CA ASP A 171 1.52 17.06 -4.50
C ASP A 171 2.48 18.07 -5.13
N ILE A 172 3.80 17.80 -5.10
CA ILE A 172 4.80 18.62 -5.80
C ILE A 172 4.48 18.69 -7.30
N MET A 173 4.11 17.57 -7.93
CA MET A 173 3.71 17.52 -9.34
C MET A 173 2.48 18.38 -9.62
N ARG A 174 1.46 18.29 -8.76
CA ARG A 174 0.24 19.10 -8.87
C ARG A 174 0.55 20.60 -8.75
N ASN A 175 1.38 20.99 -7.79
CA ASN A 175 1.77 22.38 -7.57
C ASN A 175 2.54 22.95 -8.78
N HIS A 176 3.46 22.18 -9.36
CA HIS A 176 4.19 22.57 -10.58
C HIS A 176 3.27 22.79 -11.79
N LEU A 177 2.21 21.99 -11.94
CA LEU A 177 1.20 22.16 -12.98
C LEU A 177 0.34 23.41 -12.75
N ALA A 178 -0.01 23.71 -11.49
CA ALA A 178 -0.75 24.91 -11.13
C ALA A 178 0.04 26.18 -11.45
N GLU A 179 1.34 26.20 -11.12
CA GLU A 179 2.25 27.30 -11.43
C GLU A 179 2.32 27.57 -12.94
N LYS A 180 2.46 26.52 -13.78
CA LYS A 180 2.43 26.67 -15.25
C LYS A 180 1.12 27.26 -15.78
N ARG A 181 -0.01 26.99 -15.11
CA ARG A 181 -1.31 27.59 -15.48
C ARG A 181 -1.35 29.07 -15.07
N ALA A 182 -0.88 29.39 -13.87
CA ALA A 182 -0.79 30.76 -13.38
C ALA A 182 0.10 31.63 -14.28
N LEU A 183 1.30 31.15 -14.64
CA LEU A 183 2.21 31.85 -15.56
C LEU A 183 1.57 32.10 -16.93
N ARG A 184 0.79 31.14 -17.46
CA ARG A 184 0.07 31.35 -18.73
C ARG A 184 -0.97 32.46 -18.64
N LEU A 185 -1.70 32.51 -17.53
CA LEU A 185 -2.69 33.54 -17.26
C LEU A 185 -2.02 34.91 -17.07
N GLU A 186 -0.89 34.95 -16.38
CA GLU A 186 -0.07 36.16 -16.22
C GLU A 186 0.38 36.71 -17.58
N TRP A 187 0.93 35.86 -18.46
CA TRP A 187 1.32 36.25 -19.81
C TRP A 187 0.14 36.78 -20.65
N MET A 188 -1.04 36.16 -20.52
CA MET A 188 -2.24 36.64 -21.21
C MET A 188 -2.63 38.05 -20.75
N ILE A 189 -2.54 38.34 -19.45
CA ILE A 189 -2.82 39.68 -18.90
C ILE A 189 -1.80 40.70 -19.42
N VAL A 190 -0.50 40.38 -19.40
CA VAL A 190 0.55 41.28 -19.91
C VAL A 190 0.33 41.62 -21.39
N ILE A 191 -0.04 40.64 -22.21
CA ILE A 191 -0.36 40.84 -23.63
C ILE A 191 -1.58 41.76 -23.79
N LEU A 192 -2.65 41.53 -23.04
CA LEU A 192 -3.86 42.36 -23.10
C LEU A 192 -3.58 43.83 -22.75
N ILE A 193 -2.83 44.08 -21.66
CA ILE A 193 -2.42 45.43 -21.26
C ILE A 193 -1.55 46.08 -22.34
N THR A 194 -0.62 45.32 -22.93
CA THR A 194 0.26 45.83 -23.99
C THR A 194 -0.55 46.28 -25.21
N ILE A 195 -1.55 45.50 -25.62
CA ILE A 195 -2.44 45.84 -26.73
C ILE A 195 -3.24 47.11 -26.44
N GLU A 196 -3.80 47.23 -25.23
CA GLU A 196 -4.56 48.42 -24.81
C GLU A 196 -3.70 49.69 -24.88
N VAL A 197 -2.49 49.65 -24.33
CA VAL A 197 -1.55 50.77 -24.37
C VAL A 197 -1.18 51.15 -25.80
N MET A 198 -1.00 50.17 -26.69
CA MET A 198 -0.71 50.43 -28.11
C MET A 198 -1.86 51.13 -28.83
N PHE A 199 -3.11 50.75 -28.55
CA PHE A 199 -4.28 51.44 -29.12
C PHE A 199 -4.40 52.87 -28.61
N GLU A 200 -4.17 53.11 -27.33
CA GLU A 200 -4.23 54.47 -26.76
C GLU A 200 -3.12 55.36 -27.35
N LEU A 201 -1.91 54.83 -27.51
CA LEU A 201 -0.83 55.54 -28.19
C LEU A 201 -1.18 55.82 -29.66
N ALA A 202 -1.69 54.84 -30.40
CA ALA A 202 -2.09 55.04 -31.79
C ALA A 202 -3.15 56.14 -31.93
N ARG A 203 -4.13 56.19 -31.02
CA ARG A 203 -5.17 57.23 -30.97
C ARG A 203 -4.63 58.62 -30.63
N VAL A 204 -3.57 58.72 -29.83
CA VAL A 204 -2.95 60.01 -29.49
C VAL A 204 -2.09 60.52 -30.65
N PHE A 205 -1.45 59.63 -31.41
CA PHE A 205 -0.56 60.00 -32.52
C PHE A 205 -1.27 60.18 -33.88
N PHE A 206 -2.45 59.60 -34.09
CA PHE A 206 -3.23 59.68 -35.33
C PHE A 206 -4.60 60.31 -35.10
#